data_AF-A0A812MF02-F1
#
_entry.id   AF-A0A812MF02-F1
#
_cell.length_a   1.000
_cell.length_b   1.000
_cell.length_c   1.000
_cell.angle_alpha   90.00
_cell.angle_beta   90.00
_cell.angle_gamma   90.00
#
_symmetry.space_group_name_H-M   'P 1'
#
loop_
_entity.id
_entity.type
_entity.pdbx_description
1 polymer ?
#
loop_
_entity_poly.entity_id
_entity_poly.type
_entity_poly.pdbx_seq_one_letter_code
_entity_poly.pdbx_strand_id
1 'polypeptide(L)'
;MTCSTRLLELEQAEQIFAETYTDFFADRVNGIRIHLACIAGKGDWKYLRQAYLLATGYNCKDKCHLCDATDWYVLSKDAVWRGTINNRKETPHKSLDIPLLNVPGLRTELIYTDPMHTFHLGWGQDLAASGVILLAHLEYFGKGALDTRLERAYGEFVTYCSGVGRTTSCDGFSKQLFDMKSNNAFPTSLGGKAFDTSLVLAWLESFMLGLDIQHEILETLRYTVQCGNFFYRSLREHGVFIPHETRNLLVAAGQSME
;
A
#
# COMPACT_ATOMS: atom_id res chain seq x y z
N MET A 1 -47.05 15.31 -2.92
CA MET A 1 -46.17 16.46 -3.23
C MET A 1 -44.71 16.06 -3.00
N THR A 2 -44.28 14.91 -3.53
CA THR A 2 -43.01 14.23 -3.16
C THR A 2 -42.18 13.75 -4.35
N CYS A 3 -42.66 13.92 -5.58
CA CYS A 3 -41.95 13.53 -6.80
C CYS A 3 -41.09 14.67 -7.37
N SER A 4 -41.52 15.93 -7.21
CA SER A 4 -40.81 17.11 -7.73
C SER A 4 -39.50 17.39 -6.99
N THR A 5 -39.43 17.12 -5.68
CA THR A 5 -38.24 17.39 -4.86
C THR A 5 -37.10 16.43 -5.19
N ARG A 6 -37.41 15.14 -5.42
CA ARG A 6 -36.42 14.12 -5.82
C ARG A 6 -35.83 14.35 -7.20
N LEU A 7 -36.58 14.95 -8.13
CA LEU A 7 -36.06 15.30 -9.46
C LEU A 7 -35.07 16.47 -9.39
N LEU A 8 -35.32 17.46 -8.53
CA LEU A 8 -34.39 18.57 -8.27
C LEU A 8 -33.08 18.10 -7.62
N GLU A 9 -33.14 17.13 -6.72
CA GLU A 9 -31.94 16.53 -6.09
C GLU A 9 -31.11 15.71 -7.08
N LEU A 10 -31.76 15.02 -8.03
CA LEU A 10 -31.09 14.30 -9.12
C LEU A 10 -30.44 15.25 -10.13
N GLU A 11 -31.10 16.33 -10.53
CA GLU A 11 -30.52 17.33 -11.43
C GLU A 11 -29.34 18.08 -10.79
N GLN A 12 -29.42 18.39 -9.49
CA GLN A 12 -28.29 18.97 -8.75
C GLN A 12 -27.14 17.97 -8.58
N ALA A 13 -27.43 16.70 -8.30
CA ALA A 13 -26.41 15.67 -8.26
C ALA A 13 -25.76 15.49 -9.64
N GLU A 14 -26.54 15.40 -10.72
CA GLU A 14 -26.02 15.35 -12.10
C GLU A 14 -25.17 16.58 -12.43
N GLN A 15 -25.57 17.78 -12.00
CA GLN A 15 -24.81 19.01 -12.23
C GLN A 15 -23.51 19.03 -11.42
N ILE A 16 -23.53 18.68 -10.13
CA ILE A 16 -22.33 18.56 -9.31
C ILE A 16 -21.39 17.48 -9.88
N PHE A 17 -21.93 16.35 -10.31
CA PHE A 17 -21.14 15.29 -10.95
C PHE A 17 -20.58 15.75 -12.29
N ALA A 18 -21.33 16.47 -13.13
CA ALA A 18 -20.86 16.97 -14.43
C ALA A 18 -19.84 18.12 -14.30
N GLU A 19 -19.99 18.96 -13.28
CA GLU A 19 -19.04 20.04 -12.95
C GLU A 19 -17.74 19.47 -12.34
N THR A 20 -17.84 18.38 -11.58
CA THR A 20 -16.68 17.75 -10.90
C THR A 20 -15.97 16.74 -11.81
N TYR A 21 -16.71 16.04 -12.67
CA TYR A 21 -16.22 14.98 -13.54
C TYR A 21 -16.62 15.28 -14.97
N THR A 22 -15.64 15.66 -15.79
CA THR A 22 -15.84 16.01 -17.21
C THR A 22 -16.27 14.82 -18.08
N ASP A 23 -16.17 13.59 -17.56
CA ASP A 23 -16.26 12.36 -18.33
C ASP A 23 -17.07 11.28 -17.58
N PHE A 24 -18.39 11.32 -17.73
CA PHE A 24 -19.29 10.26 -17.25
C PHE A 24 -19.92 9.51 -18.42
N PHE A 25 -20.30 8.25 -18.20
CA PHE A 25 -21.18 7.55 -19.13
C PHE A 25 -22.55 7.35 -18.50
N ALA A 26 -23.59 7.61 -19.31
CA ALA A 26 -24.97 7.35 -18.96
C ALA A 26 -25.50 6.24 -19.87
N ASP A 27 -25.91 5.12 -19.30
CA ASP A 27 -26.56 4.04 -20.03
C ASP A 27 -27.96 3.75 -19.45
N ARG A 28 -28.84 3.15 -20.25
CA ARG A 28 -30.19 2.74 -19.83
C ARG A 28 -30.28 1.22 -19.75
N VAL A 29 -30.37 0.69 -18.53
CA VAL A 29 -30.61 -0.74 -18.28
C VAL A 29 -32.03 -0.91 -17.75
N ASN A 30 -32.90 -1.60 -18.50
CA ASN A 30 -34.31 -1.81 -18.14
C ASN A 30 -35.10 -0.52 -17.83
N GLY A 31 -34.79 0.57 -18.55
CA GLY A 31 -35.43 1.88 -18.35
C GLY A 31 -34.84 2.72 -17.21
N ILE A 32 -33.88 2.19 -16.44
CA ILE A 32 -33.15 2.93 -15.41
C ILE A 32 -31.91 3.56 -16.05
N ARG A 33 -31.76 4.89 -15.93
CA ARG A 33 -30.53 5.58 -16.32
C ARG A 33 -29.50 5.41 -15.20
N ILE A 34 -28.35 4.86 -15.53
CA ILE A 34 -27.23 4.65 -14.60
C ILE A 34 -26.11 5.61 -15.01
N HIS A 35 -25.59 6.36 -14.04
CA HIS A 35 -24.44 7.24 -14.20
C HIS A 35 -23.24 6.59 -13.52
N LEU A 36 -22.14 6.46 -14.25
CA LEU A 36 -20.91 5.88 -13.74
C LEU A 36 -19.75 6.81 -14.05
N ALA A 37 -18.91 7.03 -13.03
CA ALA A 37 -17.70 7.81 -13.12
C ALA A 37 -16.51 6.94 -12.67
N CYS A 38 -15.48 6.84 -13.52
CA CYS A 38 -14.22 6.21 -13.14
C CYS A 38 -13.32 7.28 -12.54
N ILE A 39 -13.09 7.19 -11.23
CA ILE A 39 -12.33 8.18 -10.47
C ILE A 39 -10.82 7.89 -10.45
N ALA A 40 -10.45 6.61 -10.55
CA ALA A 40 -9.09 6.15 -10.32
C ALA A 40 -8.93 4.67 -10.66
N GLY A 41 -7.74 4.31 -11.11
CA GLY A 41 -7.26 2.95 -11.18
C GLY A 41 -6.37 2.64 -9.99
N LYS A 42 -6.75 1.69 -9.13
CA LYS A 42 -5.92 1.32 -7.97
C LYS A 42 -5.65 -0.17 -7.91
N GLY A 43 -4.42 -0.54 -7.56
CA GLY A 43 -4.10 -1.92 -7.21
C GLY A 43 -2.63 -2.14 -6.91
N ASP A 44 -2.25 -3.40 -6.77
CA ASP A 44 -0.86 -3.79 -6.65
C ASP A 44 -0.09 -3.53 -7.95
N TRP A 45 1.24 -3.49 -7.85
CA TRP A 45 2.07 -3.12 -8.99
C TRP A 45 1.94 -4.11 -10.16
N LYS A 46 1.76 -5.40 -9.88
CA LYS A 46 1.63 -6.42 -10.93
C LYS A 46 0.34 -6.21 -11.72
N TYR A 47 -0.77 -6.00 -11.02
CA TYR A 47 -2.05 -5.66 -11.62
C TYR A 47 -1.94 -4.39 -12.45
N LEU A 48 -1.42 -3.29 -11.89
CA LEU A 48 -1.34 -2.01 -12.59
C LEU A 48 -0.50 -2.11 -13.87
N ARG A 49 0.62 -2.86 -13.83
CA ARG A 49 1.44 -3.10 -15.01
C ARG A 49 0.73 -3.87 -16.12
N GLN A 50 -0.11 -4.82 -15.77
CA GLN A 50 -0.87 -5.60 -16.73
C GLN A 50 -2.05 -4.79 -17.28
N ALA A 51 -2.80 -4.18 -16.36
CA ALA A 51 -4.02 -3.44 -16.63
C ALA A 51 -3.77 -2.17 -17.47
N TYR A 52 -2.69 -1.44 -17.18
CA TYR A 52 -2.33 -0.19 -17.87
C TYR A 52 -1.12 -0.34 -18.78
N LEU A 53 -0.69 -1.57 -19.04
CA LEU A 53 0.48 -1.88 -19.88
C LEU A 53 1.75 -1.11 -19.46
N LEU A 54 1.98 -0.89 -18.16
CA LEU A 54 3.12 -0.09 -17.69
C LEU A 54 4.47 -0.79 -17.95
N ALA A 55 5.39 -0.04 -18.55
CA ALA A 55 6.80 -0.38 -18.71
C ALA A 55 7.60 -0.17 -17.41
N THR A 56 7.06 0.60 -16.47
CA THR A 56 7.72 0.99 -15.21
C THR A 56 7.44 0.01 -14.06
N GLY A 57 8.31 0.03 -13.05
CA GLY A 57 8.08 -0.68 -11.80
C GLY A 57 9.29 -0.89 -10.92
N TYR A 58 9.05 -1.47 -9.73
CA TYR A 58 10.08 -1.63 -8.70
C TYR A 58 11.33 -2.38 -9.21
N ASN A 59 11.14 -3.40 -10.05
CA ASN A 59 12.21 -4.17 -10.70
C ASN A 59 12.64 -3.65 -12.08
N CYS A 60 12.10 -2.52 -12.55
CA CYS A 60 12.49 -1.92 -13.82
C CYS A 60 13.51 -0.80 -13.61
N LYS A 61 14.16 -0.37 -14.70
CA LYS A 61 15.01 0.83 -14.69
C LYS A 61 14.21 2.06 -14.24
N ASP A 62 13.04 2.25 -14.84
CA ASP A 62 12.10 3.29 -14.46
C ASP A 62 11.17 2.79 -13.36
N LYS A 63 11.10 3.52 -12.24
CA LYS A 63 10.38 3.07 -11.05
C LYS A 63 8.94 3.54 -11.01
N CYS A 64 8.71 4.82 -11.31
CA CYS A 64 7.39 5.46 -11.23
C CYS A 64 6.78 5.60 -12.61
N HIS A 65 5.45 5.54 -12.76
CA HIS A 65 4.77 5.89 -14.01
C HIS A 65 4.46 7.39 -14.14
N LEU A 66 4.63 8.18 -13.07
CA LEU A 66 4.33 9.61 -13.05
C LEU A 66 5.57 10.50 -13.17
N CYS A 67 6.77 10.01 -12.88
CA CYS A 67 8.00 10.80 -12.95
C CYS A 67 9.18 9.96 -13.45
N ASP A 68 10.28 10.61 -13.81
CA ASP A 68 11.51 9.99 -14.33
C ASP A 68 12.41 9.41 -13.21
N ALA A 69 11.84 9.01 -12.07
CA ALA A 69 12.60 8.42 -10.98
C ALA A 69 13.17 7.05 -11.37
N THR A 70 14.49 6.90 -11.28
CA THR A 70 15.22 5.64 -11.45
C THR A 70 15.55 4.97 -10.12
N ASP A 71 15.54 5.74 -9.04
CA ASP A 71 15.98 5.32 -7.71
C ASP A 71 14.93 5.69 -6.66
N TRP A 72 14.42 4.68 -5.95
CA TRP A 72 13.36 4.85 -4.95
C TRP A 72 13.87 5.41 -3.61
N TYR A 73 15.19 5.35 -3.36
CA TYR A 73 15.81 5.82 -2.12
C TYR A 73 16.16 7.31 -2.14
N VAL A 74 16.11 7.97 -3.29
CA VAL A 74 16.39 9.41 -3.41
C VAL A 74 15.13 10.22 -3.08
N LEU A 75 14.90 10.44 -1.79
CA LEU A 75 13.69 11.08 -1.26
C LEU A 75 13.86 12.58 -0.92
N SER A 76 15.06 13.14 -1.11
CA SER A 76 15.36 14.53 -0.78
C SER A 76 14.41 15.52 -1.47
N LYS A 77 14.24 16.71 -0.87
CA LYS A 77 13.42 17.78 -1.47
C LYS A 77 13.99 18.25 -2.82
N ASP A 78 15.29 18.12 -2.99
CA ASP A 78 16.04 18.54 -4.18
C ASP A 78 16.22 17.40 -5.20
N ALA A 79 15.50 16.28 -5.04
CA ALA A 79 15.59 15.16 -5.97
C ALA A 79 15.12 15.57 -7.37
N VAL A 80 15.98 15.41 -8.36
CA VAL A 80 15.76 15.90 -9.75
C VAL A 80 14.45 15.40 -10.36
N TRP A 81 14.07 14.15 -10.08
CA TRP A 81 12.85 13.54 -10.59
C TRP A 81 11.56 14.22 -10.08
N ARG A 82 11.60 15.01 -9.00
CA ARG A 82 10.41 15.74 -8.51
C ARG A 82 9.93 16.77 -9.53
N GLY A 83 10.86 17.37 -10.29
CA GLY A 83 10.53 18.30 -11.38
C GLY A 83 9.89 17.62 -12.60
N THR A 84 9.82 16.29 -12.64
CA THR A 84 9.26 15.52 -13.76
C THR A 84 7.95 14.82 -13.39
N ILE A 85 7.37 15.10 -12.21
CA ILE A 85 6.05 14.59 -11.82
C ILE A 85 5.00 15.08 -12.82
N ASN A 86 4.25 14.15 -13.40
CA ASN A 86 3.28 14.33 -14.48
C ASN A 86 3.87 14.96 -15.75
N ASN A 87 5.20 14.98 -15.89
CA ASN A 87 5.92 15.55 -17.02
C ASN A 87 7.16 14.69 -17.35
N ARG A 88 6.90 13.40 -17.58
CA ARG A 88 7.94 12.43 -17.96
C ARG A 88 8.43 12.68 -19.38
N LYS A 89 9.70 12.35 -19.62
CA LYS A 89 10.30 12.40 -20.98
C LYS A 89 9.74 11.32 -21.90
N GLU A 90 9.52 10.13 -21.36
CA GLU A 90 9.05 8.97 -22.09
C GLU A 90 7.74 8.45 -21.51
N THR A 91 6.86 7.96 -22.40
CA THR A 91 5.60 7.32 -21.99
C THR A 91 5.89 6.17 -21.02
N PRO A 92 5.15 6.06 -19.91
CA PRO A 92 5.32 4.95 -18.97
C PRO A 92 4.67 3.66 -19.49
N HIS A 93 4.02 3.69 -20.65
CA HIS A 93 3.25 2.58 -21.21
C HIS A 93 4.01 1.86 -22.33
N LYS A 94 3.83 0.54 -22.42
CA LYS A 94 4.40 -0.31 -23.48
C LYS A 94 3.71 -0.14 -24.83
N SER A 95 2.51 0.42 -24.85
CA SER A 95 1.66 0.65 -26.02
C SER A 95 0.92 1.97 -25.83
N LEU A 96 0.50 2.60 -26.94
CA LEU A 96 -0.40 3.76 -26.91
C LEU A 96 -1.87 3.34 -26.80
N ASP A 97 -2.22 2.12 -27.25
CA ASP A 97 -3.56 1.56 -27.08
C ASP A 97 -3.63 0.79 -25.76
N ILE A 98 -4.27 1.41 -24.76
CA ILE A 98 -4.41 0.89 -23.40
C ILE A 98 -5.91 0.86 -23.09
N PRO A 99 -6.56 -0.33 -23.12
CA PRO A 99 -8.01 -0.43 -23.03
C PRO A 99 -8.64 0.29 -21.83
N LEU A 100 -7.98 0.29 -20.66
CA LEU A 100 -8.49 0.98 -19.49
C LEU A 100 -8.44 2.50 -19.61
N LEU A 101 -7.45 3.06 -20.31
CA LEU A 101 -7.40 4.51 -20.53
C LEU A 101 -8.41 4.99 -21.59
N ASN A 102 -9.09 4.06 -22.27
CA ASN A 102 -10.25 4.38 -23.11
C ASN A 102 -11.54 4.55 -22.28
N VAL A 103 -11.51 4.24 -20.97
CA VAL A 103 -12.63 4.51 -20.06
C VAL A 103 -12.68 6.01 -19.80
N PRO A 104 -13.82 6.69 -20.05
CA PRO A 104 -13.96 8.12 -19.80
C PRO A 104 -13.54 8.51 -18.38
N GLY A 105 -12.73 9.58 -18.28
CA GLY A 105 -12.25 10.14 -17.02
C GLY A 105 -10.98 9.49 -16.48
N LEU A 106 -10.62 8.28 -16.94
CA LEU A 106 -9.42 7.61 -16.49
C LEU A 106 -8.19 8.13 -17.24
N ARG A 107 -7.17 8.54 -16.49
CA ARG A 107 -5.93 9.11 -17.01
C ARG A 107 -4.73 8.49 -16.30
N THR A 108 -3.54 8.61 -16.88
CA THR A 108 -2.31 8.04 -16.31
C THR A 108 -2.01 8.58 -14.90
N GLU A 109 -2.37 9.84 -14.63
CA GLU A 109 -2.22 10.50 -13.32
C GLU A 109 -3.15 9.94 -12.25
N LEU A 110 -4.22 9.24 -12.67
CA LEU A 110 -5.22 8.61 -11.80
C LEU A 110 -4.94 7.13 -11.56
N ILE A 111 -3.77 6.65 -11.96
CA ILE A 111 -3.28 5.30 -11.64
C ILE A 111 -2.55 5.37 -10.30
N TYR A 112 -3.18 4.87 -9.24
CA TYR A 112 -2.63 4.86 -7.89
C TYR A 112 -2.15 3.48 -7.49
N THR A 113 -0.96 3.45 -6.91
CA THR A 113 -0.35 2.23 -6.40
C THR A 113 -0.83 1.98 -4.98
N ASP A 114 -1.15 0.73 -4.66
CA ASP A 114 -1.47 0.36 -3.28
C ASP A 114 -0.27 0.64 -2.36
N PRO A 115 -0.33 1.65 -1.46
CA PRO A 115 0.80 2.04 -0.62
C PRO A 115 1.30 0.89 0.25
N MET A 116 0.40 -0.01 0.65
CA MET A 116 0.73 -1.15 1.47
C MET A 116 1.57 -2.17 0.71
N HIS A 117 1.19 -2.45 -0.54
CA HIS A 117 1.97 -3.30 -1.41
C HIS A 117 3.30 -2.64 -1.79
N THR A 118 3.32 -1.33 -2.06
CA THR A 118 4.55 -0.59 -2.37
C THR A 118 5.54 -0.61 -1.21
N PHE A 119 5.09 -0.39 0.02
CA PHE A 119 5.94 -0.49 1.19
C PHE A 119 6.46 -1.91 1.41
N HIS A 120 5.59 -2.92 1.29
CA HIS A 120 5.97 -4.32 1.41
C HIS A 120 7.05 -4.73 0.39
N LEU A 121 6.85 -4.39 -0.89
CA LEU A 121 7.82 -4.67 -1.96
C LEU A 121 9.07 -3.79 -1.89
N GLY A 122 8.97 -2.62 -1.27
CA GLY A 122 10.10 -1.77 -0.94
C GLY A 122 10.85 -2.33 0.27
N TRP A 123 11.12 -1.47 1.23
CA TRP A 123 11.96 -1.80 2.39
C TRP A 123 11.17 -2.43 3.56
N GLY A 124 9.84 -2.56 3.45
CA GLY A 124 8.99 -3.01 4.54
C GLY A 124 9.20 -4.48 4.91
N GLN A 125 9.29 -5.38 3.92
CA GLN A 125 9.58 -6.79 4.19
C GLN A 125 11.00 -6.98 4.75
N ASP A 126 11.97 -6.22 4.24
CA ASP A 126 13.36 -6.27 4.70
C ASP A 126 13.47 -5.77 6.15
N LEU A 127 12.78 -4.69 6.50
CA LEU A 127 12.70 -4.18 7.87
C LEU A 127 12.11 -5.24 8.80
N ALA A 128 10.99 -5.85 8.41
CA ALA A 128 10.32 -6.87 9.22
C ALA A 128 11.24 -8.09 9.44
N ALA A 129 11.80 -8.64 8.37
CA ALA A 129 12.67 -9.81 8.44
C ALA A 129 13.98 -9.51 9.20
N SER A 130 14.61 -8.36 8.91
CA SER A 130 15.83 -7.93 9.60
C SER A 130 15.60 -7.67 11.08
N GLY A 131 14.45 -7.10 11.45
CA GLY A 131 14.09 -6.89 12.86
C GLY A 131 13.99 -8.19 13.63
N VAL A 132 13.31 -9.20 13.06
CA VAL A 132 13.22 -10.54 13.68
C VAL A 132 14.60 -11.19 13.78
N ILE A 133 15.39 -11.14 12.72
CA ILE A 133 16.72 -11.76 12.70
C ILE A 133 17.68 -11.08 13.68
N LEU A 134 17.67 -9.76 13.77
CA LEU A 134 18.50 -9.02 14.73
C LEU A 134 18.16 -9.40 16.17
N LEU A 135 16.87 -9.40 16.53
CA LEU A 135 16.41 -9.82 17.86
C LEU A 135 16.78 -11.28 18.15
N ALA A 136 16.68 -12.16 17.15
CA ALA A 136 17.11 -13.54 17.27
C ALA A 136 18.60 -13.65 17.55
N HIS A 137 19.46 -12.94 16.79
CA HIS A 137 20.91 -12.94 17.00
C HIS A 137 21.30 -12.46 18.39
N LEU A 138 20.60 -11.46 18.91
CA LEU A 138 20.79 -10.90 20.25
C LEU A 138 20.14 -11.73 21.36
N GLU A 139 19.63 -12.93 21.05
CA GLU A 139 19.06 -13.88 22.00
C GLU A 139 17.81 -13.37 22.76
N TYR A 140 17.09 -12.38 22.22
CA TYR A 140 15.83 -11.91 22.81
C TYR A 140 14.72 -12.97 22.79
N PHE A 141 14.80 -13.96 21.90
CA PHE A 141 13.93 -15.13 21.85
C PHE A 141 14.53 -16.35 22.58
N GLY A 142 15.43 -16.09 23.54
CA GLY A 142 16.15 -17.09 24.32
C GLY A 142 17.38 -17.67 23.62
N LYS A 143 18.05 -18.60 24.31
CA LYS A 143 19.31 -19.23 23.85
C LYS A 143 19.07 -20.39 22.89
N GLY A 144 20.03 -20.66 22.02
CA GLY A 144 20.05 -21.83 21.14
C GLY A 144 20.43 -21.50 19.69
N ALA A 145 20.28 -22.50 18.81
CA ALA A 145 20.48 -22.31 17.38
C ALA A 145 19.51 -21.26 16.81
N LEU A 146 19.89 -20.61 15.71
CA LEU A 146 19.06 -19.59 15.06
C LEU A 146 17.65 -20.11 14.74
N ASP A 147 17.54 -21.32 14.19
CA ASP A 147 16.24 -21.90 13.80
C ASP A 147 15.31 -22.09 15.02
N THR A 148 15.85 -22.54 16.17
CA THR A 148 15.08 -22.65 17.42
C THR A 148 14.64 -21.28 17.96
N ARG A 149 15.48 -20.25 17.81
CA ARG A 149 15.12 -18.88 18.21
C ARG A 149 14.02 -18.31 17.32
N LEU A 150 14.07 -18.59 16.01
CA LEU A 150 13.03 -18.21 15.06
C LEU A 150 11.70 -18.92 15.30
N GLU A 151 11.73 -20.20 15.65
CA GLU A 151 10.52 -20.96 16.03
C GLU A 151 9.81 -20.32 17.24
N ARG A 152 10.57 -19.94 18.27
CA ARG A 152 10.02 -19.24 19.45
C ARG A 152 9.49 -17.86 19.09
N ALA A 153 10.24 -17.09 18.31
CA ALA A 153 9.81 -15.79 17.80
C ALA A 153 8.47 -15.88 17.06
N TYR A 154 8.30 -16.92 16.24
CA TYR A 154 7.05 -17.18 15.53
C TYR A 154 5.90 -17.54 16.49
N GLY A 155 6.16 -18.33 17.53
CA GLY A 155 5.17 -18.62 18.57
C GLY A 155 4.67 -17.37 19.29
N GLU A 156 5.56 -16.43 19.60
CA GLU A 156 5.19 -15.13 20.16
C GLU A 156 4.40 -14.26 19.18
N PHE A 157 4.81 -14.24 17.91
CA PHE A 157 4.10 -13.52 16.85
C PHE A 157 2.67 -14.04 16.65
N VAL A 158 2.46 -15.36 16.63
CA VAL A 158 1.13 -15.99 16.52
C VAL A 158 0.28 -15.69 17.75
N THR A 159 0.89 -15.69 18.94
CA THR A 159 0.22 -15.29 20.18
C THR A 159 -0.25 -13.84 20.12
N TYR A 160 0.61 -12.93 19.64
CA TYR A 160 0.27 -11.52 19.40
C TYR A 160 -0.89 -11.39 18.41
N CYS A 161 -0.80 -12.04 17.24
CA CYS A 161 -1.85 -12.02 16.23
C CYS A 161 -3.21 -12.44 16.82
N SER A 162 -3.22 -13.54 17.58
CA SER A 162 -4.42 -14.03 18.25
C SER A 162 -4.96 -13.01 19.27
N GLY A 163 -4.09 -12.36 20.04
CA GLY A 163 -4.45 -11.33 21.01
C GLY A 163 -5.09 -10.09 20.38
N VAL A 164 -4.69 -9.72 19.16
CA VAL A 164 -5.28 -8.58 18.42
C VAL A 164 -6.41 -9.01 17.46
N GLY A 165 -6.85 -10.27 17.51
CA GLY A 165 -7.93 -10.79 16.66
C GLY A 165 -7.58 -10.82 15.17
N ARG A 166 -6.32 -11.12 14.84
CA ARG A 166 -5.81 -11.21 13.46
C ARG A 166 -5.22 -12.60 13.20
N THR A 167 -5.21 -12.99 11.94
CA THR A 167 -4.55 -14.21 11.45
C THR A 167 -3.41 -13.84 10.53
N THR A 168 -2.37 -14.67 10.46
CA THR A 168 -1.24 -14.50 9.54
C THR A 168 -1.30 -15.55 8.44
N SER A 169 -0.76 -15.24 7.26
CA SER A 169 -0.54 -16.21 6.19
C SER A 169 0.86 -16.82 6.18
N CYS A 170 1.77 -16.29 7.01
CA CYS A 170 3.04 -16.97 7.32
C CYS A 170 2.76 -18.28 8.06
N ASP A 171 3.54 -19.32 7.78
CA ASP A 171 3.45 -20.65 8.37
C ASP A 171 4.56 -20.96 9.39
N GLY A 172 5.56 -20.07 9.47
CA GLY A 172 6.67 -20.14 10.42
C GLY A 172 7.59 -18.94 10.28
N PHE A 173 8.63 -18.85 11.09
CA PHE A 173 9.82 -18.04 10.76
C PHE A 173 11.00 -18.98 10.55
N SER A 174 11.70 -18.81 9.43
CA SER A 174 12.85 -19.64 9.08
C SER A 174 13.80 -18.85 8.20
N LYS A 175 15.06 -19.33 8.10
CA LYS A 175 16.04 -18.78 7.15
C LYS A 175 15.53 -18.84 5.72
N GLN A 176 14.85 -19.93 5.35
CA GLN A 176 14.30 -20.09 4.00
C GLN A 176 13.20 -19.07 3.73
N LEU A 177 12.29 -18.86 4.68
CA LEU A 177 11.24 -17.84 4.54
C LEU A 177 11.85 -16.44 4.39
N PHE A 178 12.92 -16.17 5.13
CA PHE A 178 13.63 -14.89 5.08
C PHE A 178 14.64 -14.77 3.94
N ASP A 179 14.69 -15.74 3.01
CA ASP A 179 15.61 -15.79 1.87
C ASP A 179 17.10 -15.67 2.28
N MET A 180 17.45 -16.21 3.45
CA MET A 180 18.81 -16.21 3.98
C MET A 180 19.61 -17.42 3.48
N LYS A 181 20.73 -17.15 2.80
CA LYS A 181 21.67 -18.18 2.31
C LYS A 181 22.55 -18.80 3.41
N SER A 182 22.71 -18.10 4.53
CA SER A 182 23.50 -18.54 5.68
C SER A 182 23.03 -17.81 6.94
N ASN A 183 23.49 -18.24 8.11
CA ASN A 183 23.13 -17.58 9.38
C ASN A 183 23.63 -16.12 9.49
N ASN A 184 24.56 -15.69 8.63
CA ASN A 184 25.10 -14.33 8.63
C ASN A 184 24.68 -13.55 7.37
N ALA A 185 23.82 -14.14 6.52
CA ALA A 185 23.32 -13.47 5.33
C ALA A 185 22.27 -12.42 5.73
N PHE A 186 22.19 -11.33 4.95
CA PHE A 186 21.11 -10.36 5.10
C PHE A 186 19.77 -11.00 4.68
N PRO A 187 18.70 -10.88 5.47
CA PRO A 187 17.38 -11.36 5.07
C PRO A 187 16.76 -10.42 4.03
N THR A 188 16.25 -10.98 2.93
CA THR A 188 15.77 -10.21 1.76
C THR A 188 14.27 -10.37 1.49
N SER A 189 13.56 -11.11 2.35
CA SER A 189 12.11 -11.23 2.27
C SER A 189 11.49 -11.62 3.61
N LEU A 190 10.18 -11.45 3.72
CA LEU A 190 9.36 -12.04 4.79
C LEU A 190 8.55 -13.25 4.29
N GLY A 191 8.59 -13.56 2.99
CA GLY A 191 7.85 -14.66 2.33
C GLY A 191 6.31 -14.59 2.41
N GLY A 192 5.74 -13.67 3.20
CA GLY A 192 4.30 -13.42 3.33
C GLY A 192 3.79 -12.30 2.41
N LYS A 193 2.52 -11.95 2.58
CA LYS A 193 1.87 -10.84 1.86
C LYS A 193 2.17 -9.52 2.57
N ALA A 194 1.83 -8.40 1.92
CA ALA A 194 1.93 -7.07 2.52
C ALA A 194 1.21 -6.96 3.88
N PHE A 195 0.14 -7.74 4.05
CA PHE A 195 -0.59 -7.85 5.31
C PHE A 195 0.26 -8.44 6.42
N ASP A 196 0.99 -9.52 6.14
CA ASP A 196 1.87 -10.16 7.12
C ASP A 196 3.03 -9.23 7.50
N THR A 197 3.57 -8.45 6.56
CA THR A 197 4.55 -7.41 6.88
C THR A 197 4.00 -6.40 7.88
N SER A 198 2.78 -5.91 7.67
CA SER A 198 2.17 -4.97 8.62
C SER A 198 1.94 -5.60 10.00
N LEU A 199 1.57 -6.89 10.06
CA LEU A 199 1.39 -7.61 11.32
C LEU A 199 2.72 -7.83 12.05
N VAL A 200 3.77 -8.24 11.34
CA VAL A 200 5.11 -8.45 11.93
C VAL A 200 5.66 -7.13 12.45
N LEU A 201 5.50 -6.01 11.73
CA LEU A 201 5.93 -4.70 12.22
C LEU A 201 5.13 -4.24 13.44
N ALA A 202 3.82 -4.47 13.47
CA ALA A 202 3.00 -4.16 14.64
C ALA A 202 3.40 -5.00 15.86
N TRP A 203 3.67 -6.29 15.65
CA TRP A 203 4.19 -7.18 16.69
C TRP A 203 5.57 -6.73 17.18
N LEU A 204 6.51 -6.41 16.28
CA LEU A 204 7.84 -5.92 16.64
C LEU A 204 7.77 -4.65 17.49
N GLU A 205 6.91 -3.69 17.15
CA GLU A 205 6.66 -2.51 17.98
C GLU A 205 6.20 -2.91 19.39
N SER A 206 5.17 -3.77 19.48
CA SER A 206 4.62 -4.24 20.76
C SER A 206 5.65 -5.01 21.58
N PHE A 207 6.45 -5.87 20.95
CA PHE A 207 7.47 -6.68 21.60
C PHE A 207 8.58 -5.79 22.16
N MET A 208 9.11 -4.87 21.35
CA MET A 208 10.20 -3.98 21.75
C MET A 208 9.81 -2.95 22.83
N LEU A 209 8.52 -2.62 22.98
CA LEU A 209 8.04 -1.80 24.10
C LEU A 209 8.23 -2.48 25.47
N GLY A 210 8.27 -3.81 25.51
CA GLY A 210 8.50 -4.59 26.73
C GLY A 210 9.98 -4.81 27.06
N LEU A 211 10.90 -4.36 26.21
CA LEU A 211 12.34 -4.60 26.36
C LEU A 211 13.06 -3.40 26.99
N ASP A 212 14.00 -3.67 27.88
CA ASP A 212 15.01 -2.70 28.27
C ASP A 212 16.09 -2.63 27.18
N ILE A 213 15.91 -1.71 26.23
CA ILE A 213 16.79 -1.55 25.08
C ILE A 213 17.93 -0.60 25.46
N GLN A 214 19.15 -1.14 25.54
CA GLN A 214 20.37 -0.37 25.76
C GLN A 214 21.27 -0.30 24.51
N HIS A 215 20.91 -1.03 23.44
CA HIS A 215 21.71 -1.11 22.23
C HIS A 215 21.22 -0.11 21.18
N GLU A 216 22.09 0.78 20.71
CA GLU A 216 21.78 1.85 19.74
C GLU A 216 21.08 1.32 18.46
N ILE A 217 21.50 0.18 17.93
CA ILE A 217 20.88 -0.42 16.73
C ILE A 217 19.43 -0.85 16.98
N LEU A 218 19.11 -1.28 18.20
CA LEU A 218 17.74 -1.65 18.57
C LEU A 218 16.87 -0.41 18.82
N GLU A 219 17.45 0.68 19.31
CA GLU A 219 16.72 1.96 19.37
C GLU A 219 16.38 2.45 17.96
N THR A 220 17.34 2.35 17.05
CA THR A 220 17.14 2.68 15.62
C THR A 220 16.07 1.80 15.00
N LEU A 221 16.11 0.48 15.24
CA LEU A 221 15.09 -0.46 14.78
C LEU A 221 13.71 -0.09 15.34
N ARG A 222 13.61 0.12 16.66
CA ARG A 222 12.36 0.51 17.35
C ARG A 222 11.76 1.77 16.73
N TYR A 223 12.58 2.82 16.59
CA TYR A 223 12.13 4.07 15.98
C TYR A 223 11.67 3.89 14.53
N THR A 224 12.39 3.09 13.75
CA THR A 224 12.05 2.82 12.34
C THR A 224 10.73 2.04 12.21
N VAL A 225 10.53 1.02 13.05
CA VAL A 225 9.28 0.26 13.11
C VAL A 225 8.10 1.15 13.52
N GLN A 226 8.28 1.99 14.55
CA GLN A 226 7.28 2.96 14.99
C GLN A 226 6.89 3.93 13.88
N CYS A 227 7.88 4.46 13.14
CA CYS A 227 7.62 5.31 11.98
C CYS A 227 6.81 4.58 10.90
N GLY A 228 7.14 3.33 10.60
CA GLY A 228 6.40 2.49 9.64
C GLY A 228 4.94 2.28 10.06
N ASN A 229 4.70 1.91 11.32
CA ASN A 229 3.35 1.70 11.84
C ASN A 229 2.56 3.02 11.95
N PHE A 230 3.21 4.12 12.34
CA PHE A 230 2.61 5.45 12.35
C PHE A 230 2.16 5.88 10.95
N PHE A 231 3.01 5.67 9.93
CA PHE A 231 2.66 5.96 8.54
C PHE A 231 1.37 5.25 8.13
N TYR A 232 1.24 3.95 8.41
CA TYR A 232 0.03 3.21 8.07
C TYR A 232 -1.22 3.64 8.82
N ARG A 233 -1.10 3.88 10.13
CA ARG A 233 -2.20 4.43 10.93
C ARG A 233 -2.66 5.76 10.35
N SER A 234 -1.72 6.66 10.06
CA SER A 234 -1.99 7.97 9.47
C SER A 234 -2.69 7.86 8.11
N LEU A 235 -2.21 7.00 7.21
CA LEU A 235 -2.86 6.77 5.92
C LEU A 235 -4.30 6.27 6.07
N ARG A 236 -4.55 5.37 7.03
CA ARG A 236 -5.89 4.83 7.28
C ARG A 236 -6.82 5.88 7.89
N GLU A 237 -6.35 6.64 8.87
CA GLU A 237 -7.11 7.69 9.54
C GLU A 237 -7.51 8.82 8.57
N HIS A 238 -6.59 9.21 7.68
CA HIS A 238 -6.85 10.21 6.65
C HIS A 238 -7.54 9.63 5.40
N GLY A 239 -7.83 8.33 5.42
CA GLY A 239 -8.48 7.65 4.33
C GLY A 239 -7.66 7.61 3.04
N VAL A 240 -6.33 7.82 3.03
CA VAL A 240 -5.52 7.88 1.79
C VAL A 240 -5.67 6.62 0.89
N PHE A 241 -6.09 5.50 1.46
CA PHE A 241 -6.44 4.31 0.68
C PHE A 241 -7.69 4.48 -0.22
N ILE A 242 -8.50 5.53 0.00
CA ILE A 242 -9.63 5.99 -0.81
C ILE A 242 -9.58 7.53 -0.78
N PRO A 243 -9.17 8.24 -1.86
CA PRO A 243 -8.96 9.69 -1.83
C PRO A 243 -10.05 10.42 -1.01
N HIS A 244 -9.67 11.33 -0.11
CA HIS A 244 -10.62 11.94 0.83
C HIS A 244 -11.80 12.60 0.09
N GLU A 245 -11.53 13.19 -1.07
CA GLU A 245 -12.52 13.70 -2.02
C GLU A 245 -13.48 12.60 -2.49
N THR A 246 -12.97 11.44 -2.92
CA THR A 246 -13.75 10.26 -3.26
C THR A 246 -14.60 9.76 -2.09
N ARG A 247 -14.04 9.69 -0.88
CA ARG A 247 -14.78 9.26 0.32
C ARG A 247 -15.94 10.20 0.60
N ASN A 248 -15.69 11.51 0.59
CA ASN A 248 -16.71 12.52 0.85
C ASN A 248 -17.80 12.51 -0.22
N LEU A 249 -17.45 12.24 -1.47
CA LEU A 249 -18.42 12.12 -2.57
C LEU A 249 -19.24 10.83 -2.47
N LEU A 250 -18.66 9.71 -2.05
CA LEU A 250 -19.41 8.47 -1.77
C LEU A 250 -20.36 8.65 -0.58
N VAL A 251 -19.94 9.40 0.45
CA VAL A 251 -20.78 9.73 1.61
C VAL A 251 -21.90 10.70 1.21
N ALA A 252 -21.59 11.76 0.45
CA ALA A 252 -22.57 12.73 -0.04
C ALA A 252 -23.59 12.08 -0.98
N ALA A 253 -23.15 11.21 -1.90
CA ALA A 253 -24.03 10.46 -2.79
C ALA A 253 -24.89 9.42 -2.04
N GLY A 254 -24.41 8.87 -0.93
CA GLY A 254 -25.21 7.98 -0.07
C GLY A 254 -26.25 8.73 0.76
N GLN A 255 -25.94 9.94 1.21
CA GLN A 255 -26.83 10.78 2.03
C GLN A 255 -27.93 11.47 1.22
N SER A 256 -27.72 11.72 -0.08
CA SER A 256 -28.74 12.29 -0.97
C SER A 256 -29.73 11.26 -1.53
N MET A 257 -29.54 9.98 -1.22
CA MET A 257 -30.41 8.88 -1.67
C MET A 257 -31.41 8.39 -0.59
N GLU A 258 -31.34 8.93 0.63
CA GLU A 258 -32.32 8.71 1.73
C GLU A 258 -33.38 9.82 1.76
#